data_AF-A0A2M9ZQ25-F1
#
_entry.id   AF-A0A2M9ZQ25-F1
#
_cell.length_a   1.000
_cell.length_b   1.000
_cell.length_c   1.000
_cell.angle_alpha   90.00
_cell.angle_beta   90.00
_cell.angle_gamma   90.00
#
_symmetry.space_group_name_H-M   'P 1'
#
loop_
_entity.id
_entity.type
_entity.pdbx_description
1 polymer ?
#
loop_
_entity_poly.entity_id
_entity_poly.type
_entity_poly.pdbx_seq_one_letter_code
_entity_poly.pdbx_strand_id
1 'polypeptide(L)'
;MPEKIFYFDGNCEFCTSLSQKLKSVCLDPAIQFESFQKYSNEELRKMNPSLDRRVAQGNVQLLWEGRRYPGFFAVRKLSHSLRGWRWISPLLYLPLVPFFGILAMNLLKAVRSGKPE
;
A
#
# COMPACT_ATOMS: atom_id res chain seq x y z
N MET A 1 9.65 -11.16 13.23
CA MET A 1 9.08 -9.98 12.53
C MET A 1 7.99 -10.47 11.59
N PRO A 2 6.91 -9.72 11.37
CA PRO A 2 5.87 -10.14 10.43
C PRO A 2 6.46 -10.24 9.03
N GLU A 3 6.23 -11.37 8.35
CA GLU A 3 6.70 -11.57 6.97
C GLU A 3 5.94 -10.71 5.94
N LYS A 4 4.81 -10.13 6.36
CA LYS A 4 3.89 -9.35 5.53
C LYS A 4 3.45 -8.06 6.24
N ILE A 5 3.89 -6.91 5.74
CA ILE A 5 3.54 -5.60 6.33
C ILE A 5 3.11 -4.65 5.22
N PHE A 6 1.90 -4.11 5.36
CA PHE A 6 1.37 -3.03 4.53
C PHE A 6 1.64 -1.69 5.21
N TYR A 7 2.66 -0.99 4.72
CA TYR A 7 2.99 0.37 5.15
C TYR A 7 2.13 1.40 4.43
N PHE A 8 1.71 2.42 5.16
CA PHE A 8 1.05 3.60 4.59
C PHE A 8 1.62 4.89 5.16
N ASP A 9 1.55 5.97 4.39
CA ASP A 9 1.85 7.30 4.91
C ASP A 9 0.75 7.78 5.85
N GLY A 10 1.08 7.98 7.12
CA GLY A 10 0.15 8.50 8.12
C GLY A 10 -0.24 9.97 7.89
N ASN A 11 0.58 10.73 7.17
CA ASN A 11 0.34 12.15 6.87
C ASN A 11 -0.41 12.35 5.54
N CYS A 12 -0.82 11.26 4.88
CA CYS A 12 -1.55 11.27 3.62
C CYS A 12 -2.98 10.77 3.88
N GLU A 13 -3.98 11.65 3.86
CA GLU A 13 -5.38 11.29 4.14
C GLU A 13 -5.89 10.17 3.23
N PHE A 14 -5.55 10.23 1.94
CA PHE A 14 -5.86 9.17 0.98
C PHE A 14 -5.24 7.82 1.41
N CYS A 15 -3.98 7.83 1.82
CA CYS A 15 -3.23 6.63 2.16
C CYS A 15 -3.75 5.99 3.45
N THR A 16 -4.06 6.81 4.45
CA THR A 16 -4.68 6.39 5.72
C THR A 16 -6.09 5.84 5.49
N SER A 17 -6.93 6.54 4.71
CA SER A 17 -8.27 6.05 4.37
C SER A 17 -8.23 4.75 3.58
N LEU A 18 -7.30 4.65 2.63
CA LEU A 18 -7.09 3.43 1.85
C LEU A 18 -6.66 2.27 2.76
N SER A 19 -5.70 2.49 3.67
CA SER A 19 -5.20 1.43 4.56
C SER A 19 -6.30 0.94 5.52
N GLN A 20 -7.11 1.83 6.08
CA GLN A 20 -8.24 1.47 6.93
C GLN A 20 -9.28 0.64 6.17
N LYS A 21 -9.65 1.07 4.95
CA LYS A 21 -10.58 0.32 4.11
C LYS A 21 -10.04 -1.07 3.78
N LEU A 22 -8.80 -1.16 3.32
CA LEU A 22 -8.15 -2.43 3.00
C LEU A 22 -8.05 -3.36 4.22
N LYS A 23 -7.71 -2.82 5.39
CA LYS A 23 -7.66 -3.56 6.66
C LYS A 23 -9.02 -4.16 7.01
N SER A 24 -10.11 -3.39 6.86
CA SER A 24 -11.47 -3.85 7.20
C SER A 24 -11.96 -5.03 6.37
N VAL A 25 -11.42 -5.23 5.16
CA VAL A 25 -11.77 -6.32 4.25
C VAL A 25 -10.65 -7.34 4.08
N CYS A 26 -9.53 -7.21 4.79
CA CYS A 26 -8.41 -8.15 4.73
C CYS A 26 -8.76 -9.43 5.48
N LEU A 27 -8.64 -10.57 4.81
CA LEU A 27 -8.90 -11.90 5.34
C LEU A 27 -7.65 -12.59 5.89
N ASP A 28 -6.45 -12.10 5.56
CA ASP A 28 -5.18 -12.65 6.03
C ASP A 28 -4.74 -11.94 7.34
N PRO A 29 -4.83 -12.60 8.51
CA PRO A 29 -4.48 -11.99 9.79
C PRO A 29 -2.97 -11.80 9.97
N ALA A 30 -2.13 -12.42 9.14
CA ALA A 30 -0.68 -12.25 9.20
C ALA A 30 -0.22 -10.91 8.60
N ILE A 31 -1.09 -10.23 7.84
CA ILE A 31 -0.77 -8.93 7.23
C ILE A 31 -1.01 -7.82 8.24
N GLN A 32 0.07 -7.17 8.66
CA GLN A 32 -0.01 -6.01 9.53
C GLN A 32 -0.14 -4.72 8.71
N PHE A 33 -0.93 -3.78 9.20
CA PHE A 33 -1.10 -2.46 8.59
C PHE A 33 -0.48 -1.41 9.50
N GLU A 34 0.56 -0.75 9.02
CA GLU A 34 1.35 0.16 9.85
C GLU A 34 1.66 1.48 9.16
N SER A 35 1.68 2.56 9.94
CA SER A 35 2.17 3.84 9.43
C SER A 35 3.69 3.83 9.44
N PHE A 36 4.32 4.15 8.30
CA PHE A 36 5.79 4.22 8.26
C PHE A 36 6.35 5.35 9.11
N GLN A 37 5.52 6.35 9.48
CA GLN A 37 5.94 7.51 10.27
C GLN A 37 6.47 7.11 11.67
N LYS A 38 6.11 5.92 12.15
CA LYS A 38 6.60 5.33 13.40
C LYS A 38 8.09 4.94 13.36
N TYR A 39 8.67 4.87 12.16
CA TYR A 39 10.00 4.34 11.94
C TYR A 39 10.97 5.40 11.40
N SER A 40 12.22 5.30 11.83
CA SER A 40 13.36 6.00 11.24
C SER A 40 13.75 5.39 9.89
N ASN A 41 14.55 6.11 9.10
CA ASN A 41 15.08 5.58 7.84
C ASN A 41 15.95 4.33 8.07
N GLU A 42 16.69 4.27 9.17
CA GLU A 42 17.55 3.13 9.50
C GLU A 42 16.72 1.88 9.82
N GLU A 43 15.65 2.02 10.59
CA GLU A 43 14.72 0.92 10.90
C GLU A 43 14.02 0.40 9.64
N LEU A 44 13.52 1.30 8.78
CA LEU A 44 12.91 0.92 7.52
C LEU A 44 13.88 0.18 6.59
N ARG A 45 15.14 0.64 6.50
CA ARG A 45 16.18 0.00 5.68
C ARG A 45 16.60 -1.36 6.22
N LYS A 46 16.59 -1.54 7.54
CA LYS A 46 16.79 -2.85 8.18
C LYS A 46 15.69 -3.85 7.79
N MET A 47 14.45 -3.38 7.64
CA MET A 47 13.32 -4.24 7.22
C MET A 47 13.38 -4.55 5.72
N ASN A 48 13.73 -3.57 4.89
CA ASN A 48 14.00 -3.77 3.47
C ASN A 48 14.94 -2.67 2.96
N PRO A 49 16.08 -3.00 2.30
CA PRO A 49 17.02 -1.99 1.82
C PRO A 49 16.42 -0.96 0.85
N SER A 50 15.32 -1.32 0.16
CA SER A 50 14.61 -0.43 -0.78
C SER A 50 13.50 0.40 -0.13
N LEU A 51 13.35 0.33 1.20
CA LEU A 51 12.33 1.05 1.96
C LEU A 51 12.98 2.13 2.83
N ASP A 52 12.59 3.37 2.59
CA ASP A 52 12.88 4.52 3.44
C ASP A 52 11.71 5.50 3.43
N ARG A 53 11.77 6.55 4.26
CA ARG A 53 10.67 7.51 4.38
C ARG A 53 10.44 8.28 3.08
N ARG A 54 11.49 8.54 2.29
CA ARG A 54 11.38 9.29 1.03
C ARG A 54 10.57 8.52 -0.01
N VAL A 55 10.81 7.21 -0.14
CA VAL A 55 10.06 6.38 -1.11
C VAL A 55 8.66 6.00 -0.61
N ALA A 56 8.44 6.00 0.71
CA ALA A 56 7.15 5.68 1.32
C ALA A 56 6.19 6.87 1.37
N GLN A 57 6.71 8.10 1.39
CA GLN A 57 5.93 9.34 1.48
C GLN A 57 4.88 9.47 0.36
N GLY A 58 3.69 9.92 0.73
CA GLY A 58 2.54 10.08 -0.16
C GLY A 58 2.10 8.77 -0.80
N ASN A 59 2.46 7.62 -0.22
CA ASN A 59 2.22 6.32 -0.85
C ASN A 59 1.91 5.21 0.17
N VAL A 60 1.58 4.05 -0.39
CA VAL A 60 1.46 2.79 0.33
C VAL A 60 2.49 1.80 -0.19
N GLN A 61 2.95 0.89 0.65
CA GLN A 61 3.94 -0.13 0.32
C GLN A 61 3.49 -1.44 0.94
N LEU A 62 3.68 -2.55 0.26
CA LEU A 62 3.53 -3.88 0.84
C LEU A 62 4.89 -4.55 0.83
N LEU A 63 5.41 -4.88 2.01
CA LEU A 63 6.50 -5.83 2.17
C LEU A 63 5.88 -7.22 2.27
N TRP A 64 6.27 -8.12 1.37
CA TRP A 64 5.77 -9.50 1.35
C TRP A 64 6.92 -10.41 0.95
N GLU A 65 7.30 -11.33 1.85
CA GLU A 65 8.39 -12.30 1.62
C GLU A 65 9.68 -11.59 1.16
N GLY A 66 10.05 -10.51 1.85
CA GLY A 66 11.25 -9.72 1.54
C GLY A 66 11.17 -8.85 0.27
N ARG A 67 10.07 -8.89 -0.49
CA ARG A 67 9.87 -8.04 -1.68
C ARG A 67 9.00 -6.83 -1.34
N ARG A 68 9.41 -5.66 -1.83
CA ARG A 68 8.63 -4.41 -1.72
C ARG A 68 7.75 -4.21 -2.96
N TYR A 69 6.47 -4.00 -2.73
CA TYR A 69 5.49 -3.64 -3.75
C TYR A 69 4.98 -2.21 -3.47
N PRO A 70 5.28 -1.21 -4.32
CA PRO A 70 4.84 0.16 -4.11
C PRO A 70 3.45 0.44 -4.71
N GLY A 71 2.70 1.34 -4.07
CA GLY A 71 1.48 1.94 -4.60
C GLY A 71 0.46 0.93 -5.13
N PHE A 72 0.11 1.03 -6.40
CA PHE A 72 -0.86 0.12 -7.04
C PHE A 72 -0.44 -1.34 -6.94
N PHE A 73 0.86 -1.64 -7.05
CA PHE A 73 1.33 -3.00 -6.93
C PHE A 73 1.14 -3.57 -5.53
N ALA A 74 1.18 -2.72 -4.49
CA ALA A 74 0.85 -3.09 -3.12
C ALA A 74 -0.61 -3.54 -3.03
N VAL A 75 -1.53 -2.71 -3.54
CA VAL A 75 -2.98 -2.98 -3.55
C VAL A 75 -3.30 -4.21 -4.40
N ARG A 76 -2.69 -4.33 -5.58
CA ARG A 76 -2.84 -5.49 -6.47
C ARG A 76 -2.40 -6.77 -5.78
N LYS A 77 -1.22 -6.80 -5.16
CA LYS A 77 -0.75 -8.00 -4.46
C LYS A 77 -1.62 -8.33 -3.25
N LEU A 78 -2.02 -7.31 -2.48
CA LEU A 78 -2.91 -7.45 -1.33
C LEU A 78 -4.31 -7.95 -1.73
N SER A 79 -4.81 -7.60 -2.91
CA SER A 79 -6.18 -7.93 -3.35
C SER A 79 -6.53 -9.42 -3.25
N HIS A 80 -5.53 -10.31 -3.42
CA HIS A 80 -5.68 -11.76 -3.23
C HIS A 80 -6.09 -12.16 -1.82
N SER A 81 -5.76 -11.33 -0.82
CA SER A 81 -6.10 -11.53 0.58
C SER A 81 -7.33 -10.72 1.02
N LEU A 82 -8.05 -10.07 0.10
CA LEU A 82 -9.22 -9.24 0.44
C LEU A 82 -10.53 -9.95 0.13
N ARG A 83 -11.53 -9.79 1.01
CA ARG A 83 -12.88 -10.31 0.85
C ARG A 83 -13.54 -9.71 -0.40
N GLY A 84 -14.13 -10.58 -1.24
CA GLY A 84 -14.79 -10.20 -2.50
C GLY A 84 -13.81 -9.91 -3.65
N TRP A 85 -12.65 -9.33 -3.36
CA TRP A 85 -11.65 -8.98 -4.38
C TRP A 85 -10.80 -10.17 -4.81
N ARG A 86 -10.60 -11.18 -3.95
CA ARG A 86 -9.78 -12.37 -4.26
C ARG A 86 -10.09 -13.00 -5.63
N TRP A 87 -11.37 -13.06 -6.01
CA TRP A 87 -11.81 -13.65 -7.28
C TRP A 87 -11.62 -12.72 -8.48
N ILE A 88 -11.59 -11.41 -8.24
CA ILE A 88 -11.42 -10.36 -9.25
C ILE A 88 -9.93 -10.03 -9.43
N SER A 89 -9.08 -10.34 -8.44
CA SER A 89 -7.63 -10.10 -8.46
C SER A 89 -6.93 -10.51 -9.75
N PRO A 90 -7.25 -11.64 -10.43
CA PRO A 90 -6.64 -11.97 -11.72
C PRO A 90 -6.80 -10.87 -12.78
N LEU A 91 -7.92 -10.14 -12.79
CA LEU A 91 -8.15 -9.03 -13.72
C LEU A 91 -7.16 -7.88 -13.51
N LEU A 92 -6.66 -7.69 -12.28
CA LEU A 92 -5.65 -6.66 -11.99
C LEU A 92 -4.26 -6.97 -12.57
N TYR A 93 -4.08 -8.15 -13.18
CA TYR A 93 -2.85 -8.56 -13.87
C TYR A 93 -2.93 -8.46 -15.39
N LEU A 94 -4.07 -8.01 -15.93
CA LEU A 94 -4.19 -7.75 -17.37
C LEU A 94 -3.20 -6.65 -17.81
N PRO A 95 -2.63 -6.72 -19.03
CA PRO A 95 -1.51 -5.88 -19.46
C PRO A 95 -1.72 -4.37 -19.27
N LEU A 96 -2.95 -3.88 -19.48
CA LEU A 96 -3.25 -2.45 -19.43
C LEU A 96 -3.67 -1.96 -18.04
N VAL A 97 -4.07 -2.85 -17.13
CA VAL A 97 -4.62 -2.48 -15.83
C VAL A 97 -3.62 -1.78 -14.91
N PRO A 98 -2.32 -2.13 -14.88
CA PRO A 98 -1.33 -1.36 -14.11
C PRO A 98 -1.28 0.13 -14.48
N PHE A 99 -1.41 0.48 -15.76
CA PHE A 99 -1.41 1.87 -16.20
C PHE A 99 -2.61 2.63 -15.64
N PHE A 100 -3.82 2.07 -15.79
CA PHE A 100 -5.04 2.65 -15.24
C PHE A 100 -5.03 2.71 -13.71
N GLY A 101 -4.50 1.67 -13.05
CA GLY A 101 -4.43 1.60 -11.59
C GLY A 101 -3.49 2.65 -11.00
N ILE A 102 -2.31 2.84 -11.59
CA ILE A 102 -1.37 3.89 -11.19
C ILE A 102 -1.98 5.27 -11.43
N LEU A 103 -2.59 5.49 -12.61
CA LEU A 103 -3.24 6.75 -12.95
C LEU A 103 -4.36 7.07 -11.95
N ALA A 104 -5.26 6.13 -11.69
CA ALA A 104 -6.36 6.29 -10.73
C ALA A 104 -5.84 6.61 -9.33
N MET A 105 -4.79 5.92 -8.85
CA MET A 105 -4.20 6.22 -7.55
C MET A 105 -3.59 7.62 -7.50
N ASN A 106 -2.91 8.06 -8.56
CA ASN A 106 -2.33 9.40 -8.61
C ASN A 106 -3.41 10.48 -8.66
N LEU A 107 -4.49 10.27 -9.42
CA LEU A 107 -5.64 11.17 -9.47
C LEU A 107 -6.34 11.27 -8.11
N LEU A 108 -6.63 10.12 -7.47
CA LEU A 108 -7.27 10.10 -6.16
C LEU A 108 -6.40 10.78 -5.09
N LYS A 109 -5.07 10.60 -5.16
CA LYS A 109 -4.14 11.33 -4.28
C LYS A 109 -4.18 12.83 -4.52
N ALA A 110 -4.19 13.29 -5.77
CA ALA A 110 -4.24 14.71 -6.10
C ALA A 110 -5.56 15.36 -5.64
N VAL A 111 -6.69 14.70 -5.86
CA VAL A 111 -8.02 15.21 -5.45
C VAL A 111 -8.17 15.27 -3.94
N ARG A 112 -7.61 14.31 -3.20
CA ARG A 112 -7.71 14.26 -1.74
C ARG A 112 -6.61 15.02 -1.00
N SER A 113 -5.41 15.16 -1.57
CA SER A 113 -4.35 16.01 -1.00
C SER A 113 -4.56 17.50 -1.33
N GLY A 114 -5.42 17.80 -2.31
CA GLY A 114 -5.71 19.16 -2.79
C GLY A 114 -6.91 19.84 -2.12
N LYS A 115 -7.46 19.31 -1.02
CA LYS A 115 -8.32 20.11 -0.14
C LYS A 115 -7.41 20.88 0.82
N PRO A 116 -7.20 22.21 0.63
CA PRO A 116 -6.68 23.03 1.69
C PRO A 116 -7.74 23.04 2.81
N GLU A 117 -7.36 22.64 4.01
CA GLU A 117 -7.94 23.25 5.22
C GLU A 117 -7.23 24.58 5.46
#